data_AF-A0A0F9HIL0-F1
#
_entry.id   AF-A0A0F9HIL0-F1
#
_cell.length_a   1.000
_cell.length_b   1.000
_cell.length_c   1.000
_cell.angle_alpha   90.00
_cell.angle_beta   90.00
_cell.angle_gamma   90.00
#
_symmetry.space_group_name_H-M   'P 1'
#
loop_
_entity.id
_entity.type
_entity.pdbx_description
1 polymer ?
#
loop_
_entity_poly.entity_id
_entity_poly.type
_entity_poly.pdbx_seq_one_letter_code
_entity_poly.pdbx_strand_id
1 'polypeptide(L)' 'MAKLSLGIPKGSLQEATIDMMKKAGYGVYVSSRSYYPTVDDDELSVRLIRPQDM' A
#
# COMPACT_ATOMS: atom_id res chain seq x y z
N MET A 1 0.03 -17.81 10.04
CA MET A 1 -0.38 -17.87 8.61
C MET A 1 0.45 -16.88 7.82
N ALA A 2 0.60 -17.05 6.51
CA ALA A 2 1.31 -16.10 5.66
C ALA A 2 0.41 -14.89 5.40
N LYS A 3 0.88 -13.68 5.70
CA LYS A 3 0.15 -12.45 5.35
C LYS A 3 0.10 -12.27 3.83
N LEU A 4 -1.03 -11.80 3.31
CA LEU A 4 -1.14 -11.39 1.91
C LEU A 4 -0.30 -10.12 1.69
N SER A 5 0.48 -10.10 0.60
CA SER A 5 1.36 -8.96 0.28
C SER A 5 0.84 -8.21 -0.94
N LEU A 6 0.61 -6.90 -0.77
CA LEU A 6 0.05 -6.03 -1.79
C LEU A 6 1.03 -4.91 -2.15
N GLY A 7 1.32 -4.76 -3.44
CA GLY A 7 2.17 -3.69 -3.97
C GLY A 7 1.34 -2.50 -4.43
N ILE A 8 1.63 -1.31 -3.90
CA ILE A 8 1.05 -0.04 -4.36
C ILE A 8 2.08 0.70 -5.22
N PRO A 9 1.73 1.12 -6.45
CA PRO A 9 2.64 1.88 -7.29
C PRO A 9 2.97 3.25 -6.65
N LYS A 10 4.25 3.50 -6.43
CA LYS A 10 4.78 4.78 -5.94
C LYS A 10 4.72 5.83 -7.05
N GLY A 11 4.30 7.05 -6.71
CA GLY A 11 4.22 8.16 -7.66
C GLY A 11 2.79 8.47 -8.06
N SER A 12 2.53 8.61 -9.36
CA SER A 12 1.28 9.17 -9.91
C SER A 12 0.00 8.42 -9.50
N LEU A 13 0.10 7.11 -9.27
CA LEU A 13 -1.05 6.26 -8.90
C LEU A 13 -1.16 5.98 -7.40
N GLN A 14 -0.22 6.47 -6.59
CA GLN A 14 -0.14 6.12 -5.17
C GLN A 14 -1.40 6.55 -4.41
N GLU A 15 -1.73 7.84 -4.44
CA GLU A 15 -2.90 8.40 -3.73
C GLU A 15 -4.21 7.79 -4.22
N ALA A 16 -4.37 7.64 -5.54
CA ALA A 16 -5.57 7.03 -6.12
C ALA A 16 -5.77 5.58 -5.68
N THR A 17 -4.67 4.84 -5.51
CA THR A 17 -4.70 3.45 -5.02
C THR A 17 -5.03 3.39 -3.53
N ILE A 18 -4.45 4.29 -2.73
CA ILE A 18 -4.76 4.42 -1.29
C ILE A 18 -6.24 4.76 -1.08
N ASP A 19 -6.78 5.67 -1.88
CA ASP A 19 -8.20 6.03 -1.85
C ASP A 19 -9.10 4.84 -2.21
N MET A 20 -8.70 4.01 -3.17
CA MET A 20 -9.43 2.79 -3.51
C MET A 20 -9.41 1.77 -2.36
N MET A 21 -8.25 1.57 -1.72
CA MET A 21 -8.12 0.72 -0.54
C MET A 21 -9.03 1.21 0.60
N LYS A 22 -9.06 2.52 0.85
CA LYS A 22 -9.92 3.14 1.85
C LYS A 22 -11.41 2.91 1.56
N LYS A 23 -11.83 3.04 0.28
CA LYS A 23 -13.20 2.74 -0.14
C LYS A 23 -13.56 1.26 0.03
N ALA A 24 -12.58 0.37 -0.06
CA ALA A 24 -12.74 -1.06 0.18
C ALA A 24 -12.71 -1.44 1.68
N GLY A 25 -12.54 -0.46 2.58
CA GLY A 25 -12.53 -0.68 4.03
C GLY A 25 -11.14 -0.86 4.65
N TYR A 26 -10.06 -0.64 3.90
CA TYR A 26 -8.68 -0.76 4.39
C TYR A 26 -8.04 0.62 4.61
N GLY A 27 -7.68 0.91 5.86
CA GLY A 27 -6.92 2.09 6.24
C GLY A 27 -5.43 1.93 5.98
N VAL A 28 -4.95 2.47 4.85
CA VAL A 28 -3.52 2.49 4.52
C VAL A 28 -2.93 3.87 4.83
N TYR A 29 -1.85 3.90 5.61
CA TYR A 29 -1.10 5.12 5.94
C TYR A 29 0.33 5.06 5.40
N VAL A 30 0.71 6.10 4.66
CA VAL A 30 2.04 6.23 4.05
C VAL A 30 2.77 7.41 4.65
N SER A 31 3.97 7.17 5.19
CA SER A 31 4.87 8.26 5.55
C SER A 31 5.71 8.67 4.34
N SER A 32 6.08 9.95 4.25
CA SER A 32 6.73 10.56 3.08
C SER A 32 8.05 9.90 2.65
N ARG A 33 8.69 9.12 3.52
CA ARG A 33 10.00 8.48 3.28
C ARG A 33 9.95 6.96 3.29
N SER A 34 8.83 6.34 3.69
CA SER A 34 8.74 4.88 3.84
C SER A 34 8.40 4.19 2.53
N TYR A 35 8.96 3.00 2.33
CA TYR A 35 8.53 2.03 1.31
C TYR A 35 7.56 0.98 1.88
N TYR A 36 7.28 1.04 3.17
CA TYR A 36 6.43 0.11 3.91
C TYR A 36 5.30 0.92 4.58
N PRO A 37 4.18 1.11 3.88
CA PRO A 37 2.97 1.65 4.48
C PRO A 37 2.46 0.77 5.62
N THR A 38 1.78 1.38 6.57
CA THR A 38 1.02 0.65 7.59
C THR A 38 -0.41 0.43 7.09
N VAL A 39 -1.00 -0.72 7.40
CA VAL A 39 -2.39 -1.08 7.13
C VAL A 39 -3.04 -1.54 8.43
N ASP A 40 -4.32 -1.26 8.60
CA ASP A 40 -5.14 -1.58 9.77
C ASP A 40 -5.69 -3.02 9.79
N ASP A 41 -5.15 -3.89 8.94
CA ASP A 41 -5.51 -5.30 8.79
C ASP A 41 -4.27 -6.16 9.06
N ASP A 42 -4.38 -7.11 9.99
CA ASP A 42 -3.28 -7.94 10.45
C ASP A 42 -2.96 -9.11 9.51
N GLU A 43 -3.86 -9.44 8.57
CA GLU A 43 -3.65 -10.42 7.50
C GLU A 43 -2.99 -9.80 6.26
N LEU A 44 -2.95 -8.46 6.16
CA LEU A 44 -2.35 -7.72 5.05
C LEU A 44 -0.95 -7.16 5.37
N SER A 45 -0.16 -7.03 4.31
CA SER A 45 1.09 -6.27 4.30
C SER A 45 1.18 -5.47 3.00
N VAL A 46 1.54 -4.19 3.11
CA VAL A 46 1.59 -3.28 1.96
C VAL A 46 3.03 -2.85 1.72
N ARG A 47 3.44 -2.76 0.45
CA ARG A 47 4.71 -2.15 0.03
C ARG A 47 4.48 -1.16 -1.09
N LEU A 48 5.24 -0.06 -1.08
CA LEU A 48 5.34 0.80 -2.23
C LEU A 48 6.32 0.21 -3.24
N ILE A 49 5.86 -0.02 -4.46
CA ILE A 49 6.67 -0.52 -5.57
C ILE A 49 6.87 0.60 -6.58
N ARG A 50 8.08 0.70 -7.15
CA ARG A 50 8.30 1.55 -8.32
C ARG A 50 8.08 0.67 -9.55
N PRO A 51 7.09 0.98 -10.40
CA PRO A 51 6.78 0.16 -11.58
C PRO A 51 7.98 -0.08 -12.49
N GLN A 52 8.90 0.88 -12.55
CA GLN A 52 10.14 0.83 -13.34
C GLN A 52 11.27 0.00 -12.71
N ASP A 53 11.13 -0.42 -11.44
CA ASP A 53 12.11 -1.28 -10.76
C ASP A 53 11.74 -2.78 -10.92
N MET A 54 10.69 -3.10 -11.69
CA MET A 54 10.25 -4.44 -12.09
C MET A 54 10.61 -4.77 -13.54
#